data_AF-A0A7J6KKM5-F1
#
_entry.id   AF-A0A7J6KKM5-F1
#
_cell.length_a   1.000
_cell.length_b   1.000
_cell.length_c   1.000
_cell.angle_alpha   90.00
_cell.angle_beta   90.00
_cell.angle_gamma   90.00
#
_symmetry.space_group_name_H-M   'P 1'
#
loop_
_entity.id
_entity.type
_entity.pdbx_description
1 polymer ?
#
loop_
_entity_poly.entity_id
_entity_poly.type
_entity_poly.pdbx_seq_one_letter_code
_entity_poly.pdbx_strand_id
1 'polypeptide(L)'
;LRMQMDSLVCSGALGPRGTAADVYDEFTVQAPQEVLNQLPSRETCLEHIRRTMQRNDPRPPVPRCRYGSDIPPKYTRATFTSESGGAVVEEQILQFDSGRNDTNRYLIFASRSHIEMIARGQDGGLHLSVDGTFAACCPLWGQQYGVLVKHKDCFVMSPCAFILMPSRKKSVYDLVFNDLLQLFTGIKITSCIADFEEHA
;
A
#
# COMPACT_ATOMS: atom_id res chain seq x y z
N LEU A 1 -22.77 -23.06 -12.29
CA LEU A 1 -22.83 -21.97 -11.29
C LEU A 1 -21.72 -22.07 -10.26
N ARG A 2 -21.71 -23.08 -9.37
CA ARG A 2 -20.66 -23.28 -8.35
C ARG A 2 -19.23 -23.29 -8.93
N MET A 3 -18.99 -24.03 -10.01
CA MET A 3 -17.68 -24.10 -10.68
C MET A 3 -17.21 -22.78 -11.33
N GLN A 4 -18.13 -21.88 -11.74
CA GLN A 4 -17.76 -20.62 -12.39
C GLN A 4 -17.40 -19.53 -11.36
N MET A 5 -18.07 -19.50 -10.21
CA MET A 5 -17.66 -18.62 -9.10
C MET A 5 -16.33 -19.07 -8.48
N ASP A 6 -16.12 -20.38 -8.31
CA ASP A 6 -14.84 -20.91 -7.83
C ASP A 6 -13.70 -20.59 -8.81
N SER A 7 -13.98 -20.58 -10.12
CA SER A 7 -13.05 -20.17 -11.17
C SER A 7 -12.66 -18.69 -11.05
N LEU A 8 -13.60 -17.78 -10.80
CA LEU A 8 -13.33 -16.34 -10.59
C LEU A 8 -12.53 -16.05 -9.32
N VAL A 9 -12.79 -16.82 -8.25
CA VAL A 9 -12.01 -16.73 -7.01
C VAL A 9 -10.57 -17.23 -7.22
N CYS A 10 -10.35 -18.18 -8.14
CA CYS A 10 -9.04 -18.76 -8.44
C CYS A 10 -8.29 -18.08 -9.60
N SER A 11 -8.96 -17.35 -10.50
CA SER A 11 -8.37 -16.81 -11.73
C SER A 11 -7.60 -15.51 -11.55
N GLY A 12 -7.57 -14.92 -10.35
CA GLY A 12 -6.84 -13.67 -10.09
C GLY A 12 -7.32 -12.46 -10.91
N ALA A 13 -8.55 -12.51 -11.46
CA ALA A 13 -9.15 -11.41 -12.24
C ALA A 13 -9.30 -10.14 -11.40
N LEU A 14 -9.60 -10.31 -10.11
CA LEU A 14 -9.31 -9.30 -9.10
C LEU A 14 -7.90 -9.59 -8.59
N GLY A 15 -6.99 -8.64 -8.77
CA GLY A 15 -5.72 -8.63 -8.05
C GLY A 15 -5.92 -8.79 -6.53
N PRO A 16 -4.85 -8.80 -5.71
CA PRO A 16 -4.85 -9.28 -4.32
C PRO A 16 -5.75 -8.54 -3.28
N ARG A 17 -6.75 -7.74 -3.70
CA ARG A 17 -7.52 -6.79 -2.90
C ARG A 17 -9.04 -6.85 -3.02
N GLY A 18 -9.63 -7.69 -3.89
CA GLY A 18 -11.09 -7.80 -3.97
C GLY A 18 -11.72 -8.27 -2.65
N THR A 19 -12.79 -7.62 -2.21
CA THR A 19 -13.71 -8.13 -1.18
C THR A 19 -14.63 -9.18 -1.77
N ALA A 20 -15.31 -9.96 -0.93
CA ALA A 20 -16.34 -10.89 -1.42
C ALA A 20 -17.45 -10.18 -2.20
N ALA A 21 -17.71 -8.90 -1.90
CA ALA A 21 -18.65 -8.08 -2.65
C ALA A 21 -18.12 -7.78 -4.05
N ASP A 22 -16.85 -7.41 -4.18
CA ASP A 22 -16.24 -7.12 -5.49
C ASP A 22 -16.29 -8.33 -6.43
N VAL A 23 -15.99 -9.53 -5.91
CA VAL A 23 -16.09 -10.79 -6.67
C VAL A 23 -17.54 -11.08 -7.11
N TYR A 24 -18.49 -10.85 -6.21
CA TYR A 24 -19.91 -11.04 -6.50
C TYR A 24 -20.40 -10.05 -7.56
N ASP A 25 -20.07 -8.77 -7.39
CA ASP A 25 -20.49 -7.70 -8.27
C ASP A 25 -19.89 -7.89 -9.68
N GLU A 26 -18.60 -8.23 -9.79
CA GLU A 26 -17.95 -8.56 -11.07
C GLU A 26 -18.65 -9.71 -11.80
N PHE A 27 -18.95 -10.81 -11.08
CA PHE A 27 -19.66 -11.94 -11.67
C PHE A 27 -21.06 -11.54 -12.14
N THR A 28 -21.81 -10.80 -11.31
CA THR A 28 -23.20 -10.46 -11.62
C THR A 28 -23.35 -9.45 -12.75
N VAL A 29 -22.35 -8.59 -12.97
CA VAL A 29 -22.32 -7.67 -14.11
C VAL A 29 -22.20 -8.42 -15.44
N GLN A 30 -21.51 -9.56 -15.46
CA GLN A 30 -21.22 -10.31 -16.69
C GLN A 30 -22.17 -11.51 -16.92
N ALA A 31 -22.93 -11.91 -15.91
CA ALA A 31 -23.75 -13.10 -15.95
C ALA A 31 -25.11 -12.86 -16.65
N PRO A 32 -25.60 -13.82 -17.47
CA PRO A 32 -26.95 -13.77 -18.05
C PRO A 32 -28.05 -13.70 -16.98
N GLN A 33 -29.17 -13.06 -17.28
CA GLN A 33 -30.27 -12.88 -16.31
C GLN A 33 -30.85 -14.22 -15.82
N GLU A 34 -30.89 -15.23 -16.68
CA GLU A 34 -31.34 -16.59 -16.35
C GLU A 34 -30.46 -17.26 -15.30
N VAL A 35 -29.16 -16.93 -15.32
CA VAL A 35 -28.17 -17.38 -14.34
C VAL A 35 -28.35 -16.62 -13.02
N LEU A 36 -28.53 -15.30 -13.08
CA LEU A 36 -28.75 -14.46 -11.90
C LEU A 36 -29.99 -14.89 -11.11
N ASN A 37 -31.06 -15.24 -11.82
CA ASN A 37 -32.32 -15.70 -11.21
C ASN A 37 -32.19 -17.06 -10.49
N GLN A 38 -31.13 -17.83 -10.76
CA GLN A 38 -30.84 -19.10 -10.11
C GLN A 38 -29.85 -18.98 -8.95
N LEU A 39 -29.31 -17.79 -8.69
CA LEU A 39 -28.40 -17.59 -7.58
C LEU A 39 -29.14 -17.67 -6.23
N PRO A 40 -28.52 -18.26 -5.20
CA PRO A 40 -28.95 -18.07 -3.82
C PRO A 40 -28.97 -16.58 -3.44
N SER A 41 -29.50 -16.28 -2.25
CA SER A 41 -29.46 -14.91 -1.74
C SER A 41 -28.04 -14.34 -1.78
N ARG A 42 -27.94 -13.01 -2.02
CA ARG A 42 -26.65 -12.31 -2.05
C ARG A 42 -25.82 -12.62 -0.81
N GLU A 43 -26.42 -12.63 0.37
CA GLU A 43 -25.74 -12.99 1.63
C GLU A 43 -25.12 -14.39 1.60
N THR A 44 -25.85 -15.38 1.09
CA THR A 44 -25.37 -16.77 0.96
C THR A 44 -24.18 -16.84 0.00
N CYS A 45 -24.27 -16.15 -1.14
CA CYS A 45 -23.20 -16.07 -2.11
C CYS A 45 -21.95 -15.40 -1.52
N LEU A 46 -22.10 -14.27 -0.82
CA LEU A 46 -20.99 -13.58 -0.16
C LEU A 46 -20.32 -14.44 0.91
N GLU A 47 -21.11 -15.15 1.73
CA GLU A 47 -20.56 -16.04 2.75
C GLU A 47 -19.79 -17.21 2.13
N HIS A 48 -20.31 -17.79 1.05
CA HIS A 48 -19.61 -18.84 0.32
C HIS A 48 -18.28 -18.33 -0.26
N ILE A 49 -18.31 -17.17 -0.92
CA ILE A 49 -17.10 -16.53 -1.46
C ILE A 49 -16.09 -16.29 -0.34
N ARG A 50 -16.50 -15.72 0.80
CA ARG A 50 -15.61 -15.49 1.96
C ARG A 50 -14.95 -16.77 2.44
N ARG A 51 -15.71 -17.86 2.58
CA ARG A 51 -15.16 -19.17 3.01
C ARG A 51 -14.18 -19.74 2.00
N THR A 52 -14.49 -19.67 0.71
CA THR A 52 -13.60 -20.13 -0.35
C THR A 52 -12.31 -19.30 -0.37
N MET A 53 -12.41 -17.97 -0.23
CA MET A 53 -11.26 -17.08 -0.13
C MET A 53 -10.39 -17.41 1.10
N GLN A 54 -10.99 -17.59 2.27
CA GLN A 54 -10.25 -17.96 3.50
C GLN A 54 -9.55 -19.32 3.38
N ARG A 55 -10.17 -20.28 2.67
CA ARG A 55 -9.58 -21.61 2.46
C ARG A 55 -8.41 -21.56 1.47
N ASN A 56 -8.53 -20.77 0.42
CA ASN A 56 -7.57 -20.77 -0.70
C ASN A 56 -6.42 -19.76 -0.50
N ASP A 57 -6.66 -18.64 0.18
CA ASP A 57 -5.63 -17.64 0.57
C ASP A 57 -5.93 -17.13 2.00
N PRO A 58 -5.60 -17.93 3.03
CA PRO A 58 -5.83 -17.53 4.42
C PRO A 58 -5.03 -16.27 4.72
N ARG A 59 -5.74 -15.16 4.94
CA ARG A 59 -5.13 -13.92 5.40
C ARG A 59 -4.46 -14.20 6.75
N PRO A 60 -3.21 -13.73 6.97
CA PRO A 60 -2.60 -13.85 8.28
C PRO A 60 -3.48 -13.16 9.33
N PRO A 61 -3.57 -13.69 10.55
CA PRO A 61 -4.31 -13.04 11.62
C PRO A 61 -3.78 -11.62 11.81
N VAL A 62 -4.70 -10.67 12.03
CA VAL A 62 -4.33 -9.27 12.31
C VAL A 62 -3.38 -9.27 13.52
N PRO A 63 -2.16 -8.71 13.40
CA PRO A 63 -1.23 -8.69 14.51
C PRO A 63 -1.86 -7.95 15.70
N ARG A 64 -1.57 -8.40 16.93
CA ARG A 64 -2.07 -7.73 18.14
C ARG A 64 -1.24 -6.51 18.54
N CYS A 65 0.01 -6.47 18.10
CA CYS A 65 0.94 -5.38 18.32
C CYS A 65 1.99 -5.34 17.19
N ARG A 66 2.73 -4.24 17.10
CA ARG A 66 3.84 -4.08 16.14
C ARG A 66 5.05 -4.95 16.50
N TYR A 67 5.30 -5.13 17.78
CA TYR A 67 6.42 -5.87 18.34
C TYR A 67 6.32 -7.37 18.01
N GLY A 68 7.47 -7.98 17.71
CA GLY A 68 7.61 -9.42 17.48
C GLY A 68 6.97 -9.95 16.19
N SER A 69 6.31 -9.07 15.41
CA SER A 69 5.69 -9.47 14.15
C SER A 69 6.71 -9.40 13.01
N ASP A 70 6.80 -10.45 12.19
CA ASP A 70 7.56 -10.38 10.95
C ASP A 70 6.66 -9.84 9.83
N ILE A 71 7.22 -9.04 8.91
CA ILE A 71 6.48 -8.58 7.73
C ILE A 71 6.57 -9.67 6.66
N PRO A 72 5.45 -10.24 6.22
CA PRO A 72 5.48 -11.25 5.17
C PRO A 72 6.19 -10.74 3.91
N PRO A 73 7.04 -11.57 3.26
CA PRO A 73 7.81 -11.16 2.07
C PRO A 73 6.95 -10.53 0.96
N LYS A 74 5.72 -11.01 0.79
CA LYS A 74 4.75 -10.48 -0.19
C LYS A 74 4.35 -9.01 0.01
N TYR A 75 4.60 -8.44 1.18
CA TYR A 75 4.36 -7.02 1.46
C TYR A 75 5.64 -6.17 1.41
N THR A 76 6.79 -6.81 1.17
CA THR A 76 8.08 -6.12 1.08
C THR A 76 8.43 -5.73 -0.36
N ARG A 77 7.77 -6.36 -1.34
CA ARG A 77 7.98 -6.18 -2.77
C ARG A 77 6.68 -5.84 -3.49
N ALA A 78 6.80 -5.09 -4.57
CA ALA A 78 5.69 -4.82 -5.48
C ALA A 78 6.10 -5.13 -6.92
N THR A 79 5.10 -5.54 -7.70
CA THR A 79 5.25 -5.88 -9.09
C THR A 79 4.67 -4.75 -9.93
N PHE A 80 5.48 -4.22 -10.83
CA PHE A 80 5.11 -3.15 -11.75
C PHE A 80 5.13 -3.69 -13.18
N THR A 81 4.06 -3.46 -13.92
CA THR A 81 4.03 -3.74 -15.35
C THR A 81 4.54 -2.51 -16.09
N SER A 82 5.58 -2.65 -16.90
CA SER A 82 6.04 -1.59 -17.78
C SER A 82 4.88 -1.09 -18.67
N GLU A 83 4.80 0.22 -18.93
CA GLU A 83 3.79 0.83 -19.82
C GLU A 83 3.81 0.23 -21.24
N SER A 84 4.96 -0.32 -21.65
CA SER A 84 5.13 -1.02 -22.93
C SER A 84 4.68 -2.49 -22.91
N GLY A 85 4.03 -2.95 -21.83
CA GLY A 85 3.38 -4.26 -21.72
C GLY A 85 4.31 -5.48 -21.68
N GLY A 86 5.62 -5.30 -21.84
CA GLY A 86 6.55 -6.42 -22.09
C GLY A 86 7.29 -6.96 -20.86
N ALA A 87 7.54 -6.14 -19.84
CA ALA A 87 8.36 -6.54 -18.69
C ALA A 87 7.63 -6.29 -17.38
N VAL A 88 7.51 -7.36 -16.59
CA VAL A 88 7.08 -7.33 -15.20
C VAL A 88 8.32 -7.13 -14.35
N VAL A 89 8.43 -5.99 -13.69
CA VAL A 89 9.56 -5.66 -12.81
C VAL A 89 9.11 -5.83 -11.37
N GLU A 90 9.85 -6.64 -10.61
CA GLU A 90 9.70 -6.70 -9.16
C GLU A 90 10.65 -5.70 -8.51
N GLU A 91 10.11 -4.84 -7.65
CA GLU A 91 10.90 -3.88 -6.87
C GLU A 91 10.67 -4.12 -5.38
N GLN A 92 11.76 -4.07 -4.61
CA GLN A 92 11.67 -3.97 -3.15
C GLN A 92 11.06 -2.62 -2.81
N ILE A 93 9.88 -2.60 -2.19
CA ILE A 93 9.18 -1.37 -1.80
C ILE A 93 9.32 -1.06 -0.32
N LEU A 94 9.46 -2.06 0.56
CA LEU A 94 9.81 -1.81 1.95
C LEU A 94 11.31 -1.47 2.01
N GLN A 95 11.61 -0.17 2.07
CA GLN A 95 12.98 0.34 2.09
C GLN A 95 13.58 0.32 3.49
N PHE A 96 12.74 0.51 4.51
CA PHE A 96 13.19 0.55 5.89
C PHE A 96 12.20 -0.10 6.85
N ASP A 97 12.74 -0.87 7.78
CA ASP A 97 12.06 -1.44 8.93
C ASP A 97 13.00 -1.29 10.13
N SER A 98 12.60 -0.47 11.09
CA SER A 98 13.33 -0.26 12.37
C SER A 98 13.49 -1.53 13.19
N GLY A 99 12.71 -2.56 12.89
CA GLY A 99 12.94 -3.93 13.33
C GLY A 99 11.84 -4.45 14.25
N ARG A 100 11.67 -5.78 14.23
CA ARG A 100 10.61 -6.46 14.98
C ARG A 100 10.71 -6.29 16.50
N ASN A 101 11.88 -5.97 17.03
CA ASN A 101 12.10 -5.78 18.47
C ASN A 101 11.96 -4.32 18.91
N ASP A 102 11.62 -3.41 18.00
CA ASP A 102 11.40 -2.01 18.35
C ASP A 102 9.95 -1.79 18.82
N THR A 103 9.79 -1.25 20.03
CA THR A 103 8.48 -0.86 20.58
C THR A 103 7.85 0.32 19.81
N ASN A 104 8.70 1.16 19.22
CA ASN A 104 8.35 2.27 18.34
C ASN A 104 8.64 1.92 16.88
N ARG A 105 8.55 0.63 16.51
CA ARG A 105 8.76 0.20 15.13
C ARG A 105 7.94 1.08 14.18
N TYR A 106 8.60 1.57 13.14
CA TYR A 106 8.09 2.27 11.95
C TYR A 106 8.63 1.64 10.68
N LEU A 107 7.87 1.83 9.60
CA LEU A 107 8.14 1.26 8.28
C LEU A 107 8.13 2.35 7.23
N ILE A 108 9.09 2.32 6.32
CA ILE A 108 9.15 3.22 5.16
C ILE A 108 9.00 2.39 3.90
N PHE A 109 7.92 2.65 3.17
CA PHE A 109 7.67 2.08 1.86
C PHE A 109 7.92 3.13 0.79
N ALA A 110 8.75 2.82 -0.20
CA ALA A 110 9.00 3.69 -1.34
C ALA A 110 9.47 2.88 -2.55
N SER A 111 9.23 3.40 -3.75
CA SER A 111 9.90 2.94 -4.97
C SER A 111 11.09 3.85 -5.24
N ARG A 112 12.29 3.29 -5.13
CA ARG A 112 13.53 4.02 -5.39
C ARG A 112 13.64 4.36 -6.87
N SER A 113 13.23 3.43 -7.73
CA SER A 113 13.24 3.64 -9.19
C SER A 113 12.34 4.81 -9.59
N HIS A 114 11.17 4.95 -8.96
CA HIS A 114 10.25 6.06 -9.18
C HIS A 114 10.83 7.41 -8.68
N ILE A 115 11.44 7.43 -7.48
CA ILE A 115 12.11 8.63 -6.95
C ILE A 115 13.22 9.09 -7.91
N GLU A 116 14.07 8.17 -8.37
CA GLU A 116 15.16 8.45 -9.30
C GLU A 116 14.65 8.92 -10.67
N MET A 117 13.55 8.33 -11.15
CA MET A 117 12.90 8.77 -12.39
C MET A 117 12.43 10.22 -12.30
N ILE A 118 11.74 10.59 -11.22
CA ILE A 118 11.29 11.97 -11.02
C ILE A 118 12.52 12.88 -10.92
N ALA A 119 13.52 12.51 -10.10
CA ALA A 119 14.73 13.31 -9.88
C ALA A 119 15.50 13.59 -11.17
N ARG A 120 15.59 12.64 -12.10
CA ARG A 120 16.23 12.85 -13.42
C ARG A 120 15.55 13.95 -14.25
N GLY A 121 14.24 14.16 -14.06
CA GLY A 121 13.50 15.24 -14.71
C GLY A 121 13.57 16.59 -13.98
N GLN A 122 14.35 16.70 -12.89
CA GLN A 122 14.43 17.91 -12.06
C GLN A 122 15.85 18.49 -12.05
N ASP A 123 16.16 19.45 -12.94
CA ASP A 123 17.48 20.10 -12.98
C ASP A 123 17.82 20.92 -11.71
N GLY A 124 16.79 21.35 -10.95
CA GLY A 124 16.95 22.21 -9.77
C GLY A 124 17.08 21.45 -8.44
N GLY A 125 16.69 20.18 -8.42
CA GLY A 125 16.42 19.38 -7.22
C GLY A 125 14.93 19.31 -6.86
N LEU A 126 14.58 18.46 -5.91
CA LEU A 126 13.21 18.12 -5.56
C LEU A 126 12.58 19.11 -4.58
N HIS A 127 11.29 19.35 -4.74
CA HIS A 127 10.42 19.93 -3.71
C HIS A 127 9.55 18.83 -3.11
N LEU A 128 9.66 18.63 -1.79
CA LEU A 128 8.89 17.63 -1.05
C LEU A 128 7.69 18.31 -0.39
N SER A 129 6.53 17.63 -0.44
CA SER A 129 5.40 17.91 0.45
C SER A 129 5.13 16.66 1.26
N VAL A 130 5.00 16.83 2.57
CA VAL A 130 4.87 15.72 3.51
C VAL A 130 3.67 15.93 4.41
N ASP A 131 2.74 14.98 4.41
CA ASP A 131 1.49 15.11 5.14
C ASP A 131 1.11 13.81 5.86
N GLY A 132 0.56 13.94 7.05
CA GLY A 132 0.14 12.84 7.90
C GLY A 132 -1.38 12.64 7.86
N THR A 133 -1.84 11.45 7.49
CA THR A 133 -3.25 11.08 7.59
C THR A 133 -3.53 10.15 8.77
N PHE A 134 -4.60 10.45 9.50
CA PHE A 134 -5.03 9.72 10.70
C PHE A 134 -6.21 8.79 10.45
N ALA A 135 -7.21 9.27 9.70
CA ALA A 135 -8.49 8.59 9.51
C ALA A 135 -8.36 7.25 8.77
N ALA A 136 -7.29 7.08 7.98
CA ALA A 136 -7.01 5.86 7.23
C ALA A 136 -5.92 4.97 7.86
N CYS A 137 -5.42 5.32 9.06
CA CYS A 137 -4.32 4.56 9.67
C CYS A 137 -4.83 3.25 10.28
N CYS A 138 -4.10 2.15 10.02
CA CYS A 138 -4.41 0.85 10.59
C CYS A 138 -4.29 0.91 12.14
N PRO A 139 -5.16 0.23 12.93
CA PRO A 139 -5.21 0.37 14.39
C PRO A 139 -3.89 0.14 15.15
N LEU A 140 -2.95 -0.57 14.53
CA LEU A 140 -1.62 -0.80 15.11
C LEU A 140 -0.65 0.35 14.91
N TRP A 141 -1.04 1.41 14.23
CA TRP A 141 -0.19 2.52 13.82
C TRP A 141 -0.82 3.83 14.28
N GLY A 142 0.00 4.76 14.77
CA GLY A 142 -0.49 6.05 15.27
C GLY A 142 -0.75 7.05 14.16
N GLN A 143 -0.09 6.87 13.01
CA GLN A 143 -0.16 7.78 11.87
C GLN A 143 0.39 7.11 10.60
N GLN A 144 -0.19 7.47 9.45
CA GLN A 144 0.41 7.20 8.14
C GLN A 144 0.89 8.51 7.54
N TYR A 145 2.16 8.58 7.13
CA TYR A 145 2.75 9.74 6.48
C TYR A 145 2.88 9.49 4.97
N GLY A 146 2.42 10.43 4.16
CA GLY A 146 2.64 10.44 2.71
C GLY A 146 3.74 11.44 2.35
N VAL A 147 4.69 11.01 1.54
CA VAL A 147 5.72 11.88 0.96
C VAL A 147 5.40 12.06 -0.52
N LEU A 148 5.20 13.30 -0.92
CA LEU A 148 4.88 13.69 -2.29
C LEU A 148 6.03 14.53 -2.87
N VAL A 149 6.35 14.32 -4.13
CA VAL A 149 7.31 15.13 -4.89
C VAL A 149 6.57 15.97 -5.92
N LYS A 150 6.88 17.26 -5.98
CA LYS A 150 6.37 18.15 -7.02
C LYS A 150 7.14 17.96 -8.32
N HIS A 151 6.44 17.88 -9.43
CA HIS A 151 7.04 17.91 -10.77
C HIS A 151 7.38 19.35 -11.20
N LYS A 152 8.50 19.53 -11.90
CA LYS A 152 9.01 20.84 -12.36
C LYS A 152 7.96 21.65 -13.12
N ASP A 153 7.34 21.02 -14.11
CA ASP A 153 6.61 21.69 -15.18
C ASP A 153 5.09 21.60 -15.01
N CYS A 154 4.61 21.05 -13.90
CA CYS A 154 3.19 20.96 -13.63
C CYS A 154 2.90 21.03 -12.12
N PHE A 155 1.66 21.36 -11.78
CA PHE A 155 1.17 21.37 -10.39
C PHE A 155 0.86 19.96 -9.86
N VAL A 156 1.37 18.91 -10.53
CA VAL A 156 1.14 17.52 -10.13
C VAL A 156 2.13 17.14 -9.03
N MET A 157 1.58 16.50 -8.00
CA MET A 157 2.33 15.91 -6.90
C MET A 157 2.27 14.39 -7.05
N SER A 158 3.42 13.73 -7.13
CA SER A 158 3.48 12.27 -7.19
C SER A 158 3.87 11.68 -5.83
N PRO A 159 3.14 10.66 -5.33
CA PRO A 159 3.55 9.96 -4.12
C PRO A 159 4.84 9.17 -4.40
N CYS A 160 5.81 9.35 -3.51
CA CYS A 160 7.10 8.68 -3.63
C CYS A 160 7.39 7.74 -2.45
N ALA A 161 6.87 8.06 -1.27
CA ALA A 161 6.98 7.20 -0.10
C ALA A 161 5.72 7.26 0.78
N PHE A 162 5.48 6.16 1.49
CA PHE A 162 4.49 6.02 2.54
C PHE A 162 5.17 5.51 3.80
N ILE A 163 4.82 6.08 4.93
CA ILE A 163 5.45 5.77 6.21
C ILE A 163 4.37 5.35 7.20
N LEU A 164 4.58 4.24 7.89
CA LEU A 164 3.73 3.85 9.01
C LEU A 164 4.48 4.15 10.30
N MET A 165 3.94 5.07 11.11
CA MET A 165 4.56 5.56 12.32
C MET A 165 3.81 5.10 13.58
N PRO A 166 4.52 4.79 14.68
CA PRO A 166 3.90 4.31 15.91
C PRO A 166 3.16 5.42 16.70
N SER A 167 3.61 6.68 16.58
CA SER A 167 3.07 7.83 17.33
C SER A 167 3.54 9.15 16.71
N ARG A 168 2.93 10.26 17.16
CA ARG A 168 3.26 11.65 16.77
C ARG A 168 4.35 12.32 17.61
N LYS A 169 5.08 11.54 18.42
CA LYS A 169 6.12 12.11 19.28
C LYS A 169 7.26 12.64 18.42
N LYS A 170 7.74 13.84 18.74
CA LYS A 170 8.91 14.45 18.06
C LYS A 170 10.09 13.49 17.93
N SER A 171 10.39 12.72 18.98
CA SER A 171 11.48 11.73 18.96
C SER A 171 11.30 10.65 17.90
N VAL A 172 10.06 10.29 17.54
CA VAL A 172 9.76 9.33 16.46
C VAL A 172 9.93 10.00 15.11
N TYR A 173 9.47 11.25 14.97
CA TYR A 173 9.68 12.04 13.76
C TYR A 173 11.17 12.20 13.44
N ASP A 174 11.99 12.56 14.43
CA ASP A 174 13.43 12.74 14.25
C ASP A 174 14.10 11.46 13.69
N LEU A 175 13.73 10.28 14.22
CA LEU A 175 14.22 8.99 13.73
C LEU A 175 13.75 8.71 12.30
N VAL A 176 12.43 8.82 12.07
CA VAL A 176 11.80 8.54 10.78
C VAL A 176 12.36 9.43 9.68
N PHE A 177 12.52 10.73 9.92
CA PHE A 177 13.02 11.66 8.91
C PHE A 177 14.50 11.43 8.60
N ASN A 178 15.31 11.02 9.59
CA ASN A 178 16.70 10.66 9.34
C ASN A 178 16.81 9.47 8.37
N ASP A 179 15.99 8.43 8.55
CA ASP A 179 15.97 7.28 7.63
C ASP A 179 15.29 7.60 6.30
N LEU A 180 14.26 8.44 6.29
CA LEU A 180 13.61 8.90 5.06
C LEU A 180 14.61 9.63 4.16
N LEU A 181 15.45 10.50 4.73
CA LEU A 181 16.44 11.25 3.96
C LEU A 181 17.46 10.33 3.27
N GLN A 182 17.70 9.12 3.80
CA GLN A 182 18.57 8.14 3.13
C GLN A 182 18.03 7.72 1.76
N LEU A 183 16.71 7.74 1.56
CA LEU A 183 16.10 7.44 0.25
C LEU A 183 16.48 8.46 -0.83
N PHE A 184 16.81 9.68 -0.42
CA PHE A 184 17.17 10.78 -1.30
C PHE A 184 18.68 10.99 -1.38
N THR A 185 19.49 10.04 -0.92
CA THR A 185 20.96 10.12 -1.00
C THR A 185 21.41 10.32 -2.45
N GLY A 186 22.18 11.38 -2.71
CA GLY A 186 22.61 11.75 -4.07
C GLY A 186 21.58 12.54 -4.87
N ILE A 187 20.38 12.78 -4.32
CA ILE A 187 19.35 13.64 -4.90
C ILE A 187 19.29 14.94 -4.11
N LYS A 188 19.38 16.07 -4.81
CA LYS A 188 19.27 17.38 -4.20
C LYS A 188 17.82 17.66 -3.81
N ILE A 189 17.55 17.87 -2.53
CA ILE A 189 16.27 18.42 -2.05
C ILE A 189 16.44 19.94 -1.91
N THR A 190 15.59 20.73 -2.57
CA THR A 190 15.65 22.20 -2.51
C THR A 190 14.75 22.78 -1.44
N SER A 191 13.63 22.12 -1.18
CA SER A 191 12.62 22.61 -0.26
C SER A 191 11.74 21.45 0.19
N CYS A 192 11.21 21.58 1.40
CA CYS A 192 10.29 20.63 2.00
C CYS A 192 9.21 21.43 2.71
N ILE A 193 7.96 21.08 2.48
CA ILE A 193 6.83 21.55 3.27
C ILE A 193 6.31 20.35 4.02
N ALA A 194 6.20 20.48 5.34
CA ALA A 194 5.63 19.45 6.20
C ALA A 194 4.76 20.15 7.24
N ASP A 195 3.61 19.55 7.53
CA ASP A 195 2.86 19.89 8.73
C ASP A 195 3.44 19.09 9.92
N PHE A 196 3.45 19.69 11.10
CA PHE A 196 3.82 19.03 12.34
C PHE A 196 2.73 19.25 13.37
N GLU A 197 1.91 18.21 13.58
CA GLU A 197 0.90 18.22 14.62
C GLU A 197 1.45 17.53 15.87
N GLU A 198 1.98 18.32 16.81
CA GLU A 198 2.33 17.82 18.13
C GLU A 198 1.05 17.42 18.89
N HIS A 199 0.95 16.15 19.24
CA HIS A 199 -0.01 15.73 20.26
C HIS A 199 0.72 15.69 21.60
N ALA A 200 0.34 16.62 22.49
CA ALA A 200 0.69 16.63 23.90
C ALA A 200 0.07 15.42 24.63
#